data_AF-A0A1D6HUY1-F1
#
_entry.id   AF-A0A1D6HUY1-F1
#
_cell.length_a   1.000
_cell.length_b   1.000
_cell.length_c   1.000
_cell.angle_alpha   90.00
_cell.angle_beta   90.00
_cell.angle_gamma   90.00
#
_symmetry.space_group_name_H-M   'P 1'
#
loop_
_entity.id
_entity.type
_entity.pdbx_description
1 polymer ?
#
loop_
_entity_poly.entity_id
_entity_poly.type
_entity_poly.pdbx_seq_one_letter_code
_entity_poly.pdbx_strand_id
1 'polypeptide(L)'
;MCGSTKAAAVPVVPDSEGTDSNPFSLEALAVFMFRVLQRVNHPGNLDKASPNAGYVLLMFYHLYDGKSRREFENELYERFGSLVKMPLLKPDRAPLPDAVKAILDEGISLFKMHRSRHGRAEPSKGSYAKEWAQWEQRLRATLFGNADHLNSIQVPFDYAVKAVLEQLKAVAKGDLKTPDTGKRKFGNIMFAAVRLTPPDILGLLRKVAEKDTAVDSFVNKIRLEDNLTKVHVTLAHKRGHGVSAVASYGIYQHQEVPVSFNALYYTDKMAALEAQLGAVNDEPINSRNEWPHATLWTAPGVTPKEANMLPQLASEGKAERVPIDPPITISGVVDFY
;
A
#
# COMPACT_ATOMS: atom_id res chain seq x y z
N MET A 1 -5.49 -24.86 -6.05
CA MET A 1 -5.95 -26.16 -5.50
C MET A 1 -4.77 -26.89 -4.88
N CYS A 2 -4.96 -27.49 -3.71
CA CYS A 2 -3.97 -28.40 -3.14
C CYS A 2 -3.93 -29.69 -3.96
N GLY A 3 -2.78 -30.03 -4.55
CA GLY A 3 -2.66 -31.17 -5.46
C GLY A 3 -2.93 -32.53 -4.79
N SER A 4 -2.69 -32.65 -3.49
CA SER A 4 -2.90 -33.90 -2.73
C SER A 4 -4.34 -34.08 -2.26
N THR A 5 -5.00 -33.02 -1.78
CA THR A 5 -6.36 -33.11 -1.22
C THR A 5 -7.45 -32.68 -2.18
N LYS A 6 -7.09 -32.12 -3.34
CA LYS A 6 -8.00 -31.44 -4.29
C LYS A 6 -8.80 -30.29 -3.64
N ALA A 7 -8.41 -29.82 -2.46
CA ALA A 7 -9.06 -28.71 -1.79
C ALA A 7 -8.74 -27.38 -2.50
N ALA A 8 -9.75 -26.51 -2.61
CA ALA A 8 -9.60 -25.14 -3.07
C ALA A 8 -9.78 -24.18 -1.88
N ALA A 9 -8.87 -23.22 -1.75
CA ALA A 9 -9.05 -22.12 -0.80
C ALA A 9 -9.90 -21.05 -1.48
N VAL A 10 -11.07 -20.75 -0.90
CA VAL A 10 -11.99 -19.74 -1.42
C VAL A 10 -12.21 -18.69 -0.33
N PRO A 11 -11.77 -17.44 -0.53
CA PRO A 11 -12.03 -16.37 0.42
C PRO A 11 -13.52 -16.03 0.42
N VAL A 12 -14.08 -15.89 1.62
CA VAL A 12 -15.44 -15.38 1.85
C VAL A 12 -15.30 -14.04 2.54
N VAL A 13 -15.76 -12.97 1.89
CA VAL A 13 -15.67 -11.60 2.41
C VAL A 13 -17.06 -10.99 2.54
N PRO A 14 -17.33 -10.20 3.58
CA PRO A 14 -18.60 -9.51 3.70
C PRO A 14 -18.77 -8.49 2.57
N ASP A 15 -19.96 -8.42 2.01
CA ASP A 15 -20.31 -7.40 1.04
C ASP A 15 -20.70 -6.11 1.76
N SER A 16 -19.81 -5.12 1.69
CA SER A 16 -19.90 -3.91 2.50
C SER A 16 -19.60 -2.64 1.74
N GLU A 17 -19.45 -2.69 0.41
CA GLU A 17 -19.02 -1.59 -0.48
C GLU A 17 -17.60 -1.04 -0.19
N GLY A 18 -17.25 -0.81 1.07
CA GLY A 18 -16.00 -0.22 1.52
C GLY A 18 -15.96 1.30 1.32
N THR A 19 -14.76 1.85 1.34
CA THR A 19 -14.45 3.23 1.01
C THR A 19 -13.22 3.25 0.09
N ASP A 20 -12.80 4.44 -0.32
CA ASP A 20 -11.55 4.61 -1.08
C ASP A 20 -10.29 4.27 -0.29
N SER A 21 -10.39 4.15 1.05
CA SER A 21 -9.26 3.93 1.95
C SER A 21 -9.42 2.73 2.89
N ASN A 22 -10.55 2.02 2.84
CA ASN A 22 -10.77 0.79 3.60
C ASN A 22 -11.71 -0.17 2.85
N PRO A 23 -11.47 -1.49 2.84
CA PRO A 23 -12.38 -2.43 2.18
C PRO A 23 -13.71 -2.64 2.92
N PHE A 24 -13.84 -2.13 4.14
CA PHE A 24 -15.06 -2.20 4.95
C PHE A 24 -15.63 -0.80 5.18
N SER A 25 -16.95 -0.65 5.05
CA SER A 25 -17.62 0.62 5.36
C SER A 25 -17.83 0.79 6.87
N LEU A 26 -18.22 2.00 7.28
CA LEU A 26 -18.58 2.26 8.68
C LEU A 26 -19.84 1.48 9.10
N GLU A 27 -20.81 1.27 8.20
CA GLU A 27 -21.97 0.42 8.47
C GLU A 27 -21.55 -1.01 8.81
N ALA A 28 -20.61 -1.57 8.04
CA ALA A 28 -20.12 -2.92 8.31
C ALA A 28 -19.38 -2.99 9.64
N LEU A 29 -18.57 -1.98 9.98
CA LEU A 29 -17.92 -1.88 11.28
C LEU A 29 -18.94 -1.84 12.42
N ALA A 30 -19.98 -1.00 12.29
CA ALA A 30 -21.06 -0.89 13.27
C ALA A 30 -21.76 -2.25 13.50
N VAL A 31 -22.14 -2.91 12.40
CA VAL A 31 -22.79 -4.23 12.42
C VAL A 31 -21.89 -5.28 13.05
N PHE A 32 -20.59 -5.30 12.76
CA PHE A 32 -19.68 -6.27 13.36
C PHE A 32 -19.51 -6.06 14.86
N MET A 33 -19.32 -4.81 15.29
CA MET A 33 -19.26 -4.48 16.72
C MET A 33 -20.55 -4.89 17.42
N PHE A 34 -21.71 -4.53 16.86
CA PHE A 34 -23.01 -4.87 17.40
C PHE A 34 -23.21 -6.39 17.53
N ARG A 35 -22.93 -7.16 16.46
CA ARG A 35 -23.01 -8.63 16.49
C ARG A 35 -22.09 -9.25 17.53
N VAL A 36 -20.87 -8.73 17.70
CA VAL A 36 -19.93 -9.23 18.72
C VAL A 36 -20.49 -9.00 20.12
N LEU A 37 -21.06 -7.82 20.37
CA LEU A 37 -21.66 -7.47 21.65
C LEU A 37 -22.94 -8.24 21.98
N GLN A 38 -23.52 -8.96 21.02
CA GLN A 38 -24.66 -9.86 21.24
C GLN A 38 -24.25 -11.30 21.56
N ARG A 39 -22.99 -11.67 21.29
CA ARG A 39 -22.49 -13.05 21.52
C ARG A 39 -22.35 -13.33 23.00
N VAL A 40 -22.36 -14.62 23.33
CA VAL A 40 -22.10 -15.15 24.67
C VAL A 40 -21.21 -16.38 24.53
N ASN A 41 -20.19 -16.49 25.37
CA ASN A 41 -19.26 -17.63 25.42
C ASN A 41 -18.54 -17.89 24.09
N HIS A 42 -18.11 -16.82 23.39
CA HIS A 42 -17.39 -16.98 22.13
C HIS A 42 -15.96 -17.46 22.40
N PRO A 43 -15.44 -18.48 21.67
CA PRO A 43 -14.04 -18.88 21.77
C PRO A 43 -13.09 -17.69 21.58
N GLY A 44 -12.16 -17.48 22.52
CA GLY A 44 -11.27 -16.31 22.52
C GLY A 44 -11.86 -15.04 23.15
N ASN A 45 -13.00 -15.13 23.83
CA ASN A 45 -13.60 -14.09 24.68
C ASN A 45 -13.90 -12.75 23.97
N LEU A 46 -14.05 -12.76 22.65
CA LEU A 46 -14.53 -11.60 21.89
C LEU A 46 -16.05 -11.67 21.77
N ASP A 47 -16.72 -11.31 22.87
CA ASP A 47 -18.17 -11.30 23.02
C ASP A 47 -18.64 -10.16 23.94
N LYS A 48 -19.90 -10.20 24.38
CA LYS A 48 -20.48 -9.17 25.25
C LYS A 48 -19.73 -8.96 26.56
N ALA A 49 -19.05 -9.99 27.10
CA ALA A 49 -18.31 -9.91 28.35
C ALA A 49 -16.89 -9.36 28.16
N SER A 50 -16.42 -9.25 26.92
CA SER A 50 -15.13 -8.65 26.60
C SER A 50 -15.10 -7.19 27.06
N PRO A 51 -14.08 -6.73 27.81
CA PRO A 51 -13.99 -5.34 28.25
C PRO A 51 -13.52 -4.38 27.15
N ASN A 52 -13.06 -4.88 26.01
CA ASN A 52 -12.39 -4.10 24.96
C ASN A 52 -12.78 -4.57 23.54
N ALA A 53 -14.00 -5.08 23.36
CA ALA A 53 -14.48 -5.56 22.06
C ALA A 53 -14.36 -4.48 20.97
N GLY A 54 -14.79 -3.25 21.27
CA GLY A 54 -14.71 -2.13 20.34
C GLY A 54 -13.28 -1.88 19.86
N TYR A 55 -12.30 -1.86 20.77
CA TYR A 55 -10.89 -1.70 20.41
C TYR A 55 -10.40 -2.82 19.48
N VAL A 56 -10.71 -4.07 19.80
CA VAL A 56 -10.30 -5.22 18.97
C VAL A 56 -10.89 -5.13 17.56
N LEU A 57 -12.15 -4.71 17.44
CA LEU A 57 -12.78 -4.52 16.13
C LEU A 57 -12.13 -3.36 15.36
N LEU A 58 -11.75 -2.27 16.04
CA LEU A 58 -10.97 -1.19 15.44
C LEU A 58 -9.58 -1.65 14.98
N MET A 59 -8.92 -2.58 15.69
CA MET A 59 -7.67 -3.17 15.22
C MET A 59 -7.85 -3.90 13.89
N PHE A 60 -8.90 -4.71 13.76
CA PHE A 60 -9.20 -5.42 12.50
C PHE A 60 -9.55 -4.45 11.37
N TYR A 61 -10.32 -3.41 11.66
CA TYR A 61 -10.65 -2.38 10.69
C TYR A 61 -9.39 -1.66 10.17
N HIS A 62 -8.47 -1.28 11.06
CA HIS A 62 -7.23 -0.61 10.71
C HIS A 62 -6.12 -1.55 10.19
N LEU A 63 -6.34 -2.86 10.14
CA LEU A 63 -5.44 -3.79 9.44
C LEU A 63 -5.39 -3.49 7.94
N TYR A 64 -6.49 -2.96 7.40
CA TYR A 64 -6.67 -2.67 5.98
C TYR A 64 -6.72 -1.16 5.68
N ASP A 65 -6.22 -0.33 6.60
CA ASP A 65 -6.16 1.11 6.40
C ASP A 65 -5.28 1.47 5.19
N GLY A 66 -5.77 2.39 4.36
CA GLY A 66 -5.13 2.78 3.10
C GLY A 66 -5.32 1.80 1.94
N LYS A 67 -6.28 0.88 2.03
CA LYS A 67 -6.61 -0.08 0.97
C LYS A 67 -8.08 0.06 0.57
N SER A 68 -8.36 0.40 -0.67
CA SER A 68 -9.73 0.46 -1.18
C SER A 68 -10.37 -0.93 -1.27
N ARG A 69 -11.71 -0.97 -1.34
CA ARG A 69 -12.44 -2.23 -1.61
C ARG A 69 -11.96 -2.95 -2.86
N ARG A 70 -11.80 -2.19 -3.96
CA ARG A 70 -11.41 -2.74 -5.25
C ARG A 70 -10.02 -3.39 -5.19
N GLU A 71 -9.06 -2.73 -4.56
CA GLU A 71 -7.71 -3.29 -4.37
C GLU A 71 -7.74 -4.57 -3.54
N PHE A 72 -8.50 -4.57 -2.44
CA PHE A 72 -8.66 -5.74 -1.58
C PHE A 72 -9.26 -6.93 -2.33
N GLU A 73 -10.35 -6.73 -3.09
CA GLU A 73 -10.97 -7.80 -3.87
C GLU A 73 -10.06 -8.30 -5.00
N ASN A 74 -9.37 -7.39 -5.69
CA ASN A 74 -8.43 -7.76 -6.75
C ASN A 74 -7.29 -8.65 -6.23
N GLU A 75 -6.70 -8.32 -5.08
CA GLU A 75 -5.67 -9.16 -4.45
C GLU A 75 -6.19 -10.58 -4.13
N LEU A 76 -7.45 -10.69 -3.71
CA LEU A 76 -8.08 -11.98 -3.43
C LEU A 76 -8.35 -12.77 -4.71
N TYR A 77 -8.86 -12.11 -5.76
CA TYR A 77 -9.03 -12.75 -7.06
C TYR A 77 -7.71 -13.21 -7.65
N GLU A 78 -6.65 -12.39 -7.59
CA GLU A 78 -5.32 -12.77 -8.07
C GLU A 78 -4.74 -13.97 -7.33
N ARG A 79 -4.94 -14.03 -6.01
CA ARG A 79 -4.35 -15.08 -5.17
C ARG A 79 -5.14 -16.39 -5.17
N PHE A 80 -6.47 -16.30 -5.20
CA PHE A 80 -7.35 -17.45 -5.00
C PHE A 80 -8.14 -17.84 -6.25
N GLY A 81 -8.12 -17.01 -7.30
CA GLY A 81 -8.87 -17.24 -8.55
C GLY A 81 -10.38 -17.22 -8.38
N SER A 82 -10.88 -16.89 -7.19
CA SER A 82 -12.30 -16.79 -6.87
C SER A 82 -12.49 -16.01 -5.59
N LEU A 83 -13.64 -15.38 -5.45
CA LEU A 83 -14.04 -14.64 -4.26
C LEU A 83 -15.54 -14.84 -4.05
N VAL A 84 -15.93 -15.15 -2.82
CA VAL A 84 -17.34 -15.23 -2.43
C VAL A 84 -17.68 -13.99 -1.61
N LYS A 85 -18.75 -13.30 -2.00
CA LYS A 85 -19.27 -12.15 -1.28
C LYS A 85 -20.42 -12.59 -0.38
N MET A 86 -20.24 -12.51 0.92
CA MET A 86 -21.28 -12.78 1.91
C MET A 86 -22.15 -11.54 2.07
N PRO A 87 -23.44 -11.57 1.70
CA PRO A 87 -24.33 -10.44 1.91
C PRO A 87 -24.36 -10.04 3.39
N LEU A 88 -24.04 -8.78 3.67
CA LEU A 88 -24.02 -8.25 5.03
C LEU A 88 -25.07 -7.15 5.21
N LEU A 89 -25.08 -6.19 4.29
CA LEU A 89 -25.89 -4.99 4.33
C LEU A 89 -26.95 -5.02 3.22
N LYS A 90 -28.16 -4.54 3.51
CA LYS A 90 -29.20 -4.38 2.50
C LYS A 90 -28.81 -3.24 1.53
N PRO A 91 -29.10 -3.37 0.22
CA PRO A 91 -28.73 -2.35 -0.77
C PRO A 91 -29.55 -1.06 -0.62
N ASP A 92 -30.78 -1.15 -0.13
CA ASP A 92 -31.74 -0.07 0.08
C ASP A 92 -31.76 0.44 1.54
N ARG A 93 -30.69 0.18 2.30
CA ARG A 93 -30.59 0.55 3.71
C ARG A 93 -30.57 2.07 3.90
N ALA A 94 -31.15 2.51 5.02
CA ALA A 94 -30.98 3.88 5.51
C ALA A 94 -29.52 4.11 5.97
N PRO A 95 -29.01 5.36 5.89
CA PRO A 95 -27.69 5.70 6.41
C PRO A 95 -27.62 5.53 7.93
N LEU A 96 -26.39 5.40 8.47
CA LEU A 96 -26.19 5.30 9.92
C LEU A 96 -26.77 6.52 10.66
N PRO A 97 -27.40 6.31 11.83
CA PRO A 97 -27.77 7.41 12.72
C PRO A 97 -26.53 8.21 13.12
N ASP A 98 -26.67 9.53 13.24
CA ASP A 98 -25.56 10.43 13.56
C ASP A 98 -24.85 10.04 14.85
N ALA A 99 -25.59 9.58 15.86
CA ALA A 99 -25.02 9.10 17.12
C ALA A 99 -24.10 7.88 16.92
N VAL A 100 -24.48 6.94 16.04
CA VAL A 100 -23.67 5.76 15.70
C VAL A 100 -22.45 6.17 14.91
N LYS A 101 -22.59 7.06 13.93
CA LYS A 101 -21.46 7.57 13.17
C LYS A 101 -20.45 8.29 14.07
N ALA A 102 -20.93 9.21 14.92
CA ALA A 102 -20.09 9.99 15.82
C ALA A 102 -19.29 9.11 16.79
N ILE A 103 -19.90 8.07 17.38
CA ILE A 103 -19.18 7.19 18.31
C ILE A 103 -18.11 6.33 17.61
N LEU A 104 -18.33 5.96 16.34
CA LEU A 104 -17.34 5.25 15.53
C LEU A 104 -16.18 6.17 15.13
N ASP A 105 -16.48 7.38 14.67
CA ASP A 105 -15.47 8.39 14.31
C ASP A 105 -14.58 8.77 15.51
N GLU A 106 -15.19 8.89 16.69
CA GLU A 106 -14.47 9.10 17.94
C GLU A 106 -13.53 7.92 18.25
N GLY A 107 -14.02 6.69 18.12
CA GLY A 107 -13.22 5.48 18.35
C GLY A 107 -12.05 5.36 17.38
N ILE A 108 -12.28 5.66 16.10
CA ILE A 108 -11.23 5.69 15.06
C ILE A 108 -10.18 6.74 15.41
N SER A 109 -10.59 7.93 15.84
CA SER A 109 -9.68 9.00 16.24
C SER A 109 -8.85 8.61 17.47
N LEU A 110 -9.50 8.03 18.50
CA LEU A 110 -8.82 7.52 19.69
C LEU A 110 -7.84 6.39 19.35
N PHE A 111 -8.20 5.51 18.42
CA PHE A 111 -7.33 4.44 17.92
C PHE A 111 -6.05 5.00 17.26
N LYS A 112 -6.21 6.00 16.40
CA LYS A 112 -5.07 6.64 15.72
C LYS A 112 -4.14 7.33 16.72
N MET A 113 -4.69 8.04 17.71
CA MET A 113 -3.90 8.67 18.78
C MET A 113 -3.17 7.65 19.65
N HIS A 114 -3.82 6.54 20.02
CA HIS A 114 -3.18 5.46 20.78
C HIS A 114 -2.05 4.83 19.99
N ARG A 115 -2.30 4.49 18.72
CA ARG A 115 -1.31 3.83 17.85
C ARG A 115 -0.09 4.71 17.58
N SER A 116 -0.25 6.01 17.39
CA SER A 116 0.87 6.92 17.16
C SER A 116 1.78 7.04 18.40
N ARG A 117 1.20 7.05 19.60
CA ARG A 117 1.93 7.24 20.85
C ARG A 117 2.49 5.95 21.45
N HIS A 118 1.78 4.84 21.30
CA HIS A 118 2.06 3.59 22.02
C HIS A 118 2.22 2.37 21.09
N GLY A 119 2.15 2.55 19.78
CA GLY A 119 2.32 1.47 18.81
C GLY A 119 1.28 0.36 18.98
N ARG A 120 1.73 -0.86 19.30
CA ARG A 120 0.89 -2.05 19.48
C ARG A 120 0.56 -2.35 20.95
N ALA A 121 0.84 -1.42 21.88
CA ALA A 121 0.54 -1.63 23.29
C ALA A 121 -0.97 -1.83 23.54
N GLU A 122 -1.30 -2.63 24.55
CA GLU A 122 -2.69 -2.90 24.95
C GLU A 122 -3.44 -1.62 25.34
N PRO A 123 -4.73 -1.49 24.99
CA PRO A 123 -5.53 -0.28 25.29
C PRO A 123 -5.76 -0.07 26.78
N SER A 124 -5.75 -1.15 27.57
CA SER A 124 -5.88 -1.12 29.04
C SER A 124 -4.62 -0.62 29.74
N LYS A 125 -3.54 -0.35 28.99
CA LYS A 125 -2.25 0.11 29.49
C LYS A 125 -1.85 1.40 28.78
N GLY A 126 -1.23 2.32 29.53
CA GLY A 126 -0.72 3.59 28.97
C GLY A 126 -1.67 4.77 29.15
N SER A 127 -1.40 5.86 28.42
CA SER A 127 -1.96 7.18 28.71
C SER A 127 -3.45 7.32 28.36
N TYR A 128 -4.00 6.45 27.52
CA TYR A 128 -5.39 6.52 27.03
C TYR A 128 -6.34 5.47 27.65
N ALA A 129 -5.91 4.77 28.71
CA ALA A 129 -6.66 3.65 29.26
C ALA A 129 -8.06 4.05 29.81
N LYS A 130 -8.18 5.26 30.38
CA LYS A 130 -9.46 5.77 30.89
C LYS A 130 -10.41 6.14 29.75
N GLU A 131 -9.88 6.78 28.73
CA GLU A 131 -10.58 7.20 27.52
C GLU A 131 -11.13 5.98 26.78
N TRP A 132 -10.33 4.90 26.67
CA TRP A 132 -10.79 3.64 26.10
C TRP A 132 -11.96 3.03 26.87
N ALA A 133 -11.87 2.97 28.20
CA ALA A 133 -12.95 2.42 29.04
C ALA A 133 -14.25 3.24 28.90
N GLN A 134 -14.14 4.58 28.89
CA GLN A 134 -15.29 5.47 28.72
C GLN A 134 -15.90 5.39 27.31
N TRP A 135 -15.05 5.31 26.27
CA TRP A 135 -15.50 5.14 24.90
C TRP A 135 -16.21 3.80 24.71
N GLU A 136 -15.66 2.69 25.24
CA GLU A 136 -16.26 1.36 25.13
C GLU A 136 -17.66 1.31 25.78
N GLN A 137 -17.82 1.95 26.96
CA GLN A 137 -19.13 2.06 27.62
C GLN A 137 -20.14 2.83 26.77
N ARG A 138 -19.73 3.97 26.20
CA ARG A 138 -20.60 4.79 25.33
C ARG A 138 -20.90 4.10 24.02
N LEU A 139 -19.92 3.42 23.40
CA LEU A 139 -20.12 2.60 22.21
C LEU A 139 -21.24 1.58 22.44
N ARG A 140 -21.19 0.83 23.55
CA ARG A 140 -22.23 -0.16 23.88
C ARG A 140 -23.58 0.49 24.03
N ALA A 141 -23.68 1.56 24.82
CA ALA A 141 -24.93 2.28 25.02
C ALA A 141 -25.51 2.79 23.69
N THR A 142 -24.67 3.38 22.83
CA THR A 142 -25.08 3.89 21.52
C THR A 142 -25.53 2.78 20.58
N LEU A 143 -24.78 1.68 20.47
CA LEU A 143 -25.14 0.58 19.57
C LEU A 143 -26.43 -0.11 20.02
N PHE A 144 -26.59 -0.39 21.32
CA PHE A 144 -27.83 -0.98 21.84
C PHE A 144 -29.02 -0.01 21.79
N GLY A 145 -28.80 1.28 22.00
CA GLY A 145 -29.83 2.31 21.83
C GLY A 145 -30.31 2.48 20.37
N ASN A 146 -29.51 2.03 19.39
CA ASN A 146 -29.84 2.05 17.96
C ASN A 146 -30.06 0.64 17.39
N ALA A 147 -30.40 -0.34 18.23
CA ALA A 147 -30.51 -1.74 17.85
C ALA A 147 -31.52 -1.97 16.70
N ASP A 148 -32.68 -1.29 16.71
CA ASP A 148 -33.69 -1.45 15.66
C ASP A 148 -33.17 -1.03 14.29
N HIS A 149 -32.43 0.09 14.23
CA HIS A 149 -31.77 0.52 13.00
C HIS A 149 -30.70 -0.50 12.58
N LEU A 150 -29.80 -0.88 13.49
CA LEU A 150 -28.71 -1.81 13.16
C LEU A 150 -29.24 -3.17 12.70
N ASN A 151 -30.35 -3.65 13.27
CA ASN A 151 -31.03 -4.87 12.83
C ASN A 151 -31.69 -4.69 11.45
N SER A 152 -32.28 -3.52 11.17
CA SER A 152 -33.02 -3.30 9.92
C SER A 152 -32.12 -3.25 8.67
N ILE A 153 -30.88 -2.75 8.80
CA ILE A 153 -29.93 -2.64 7.68
C ILE A 153 -29.22 -3.96 7.33
N GLN A 154 -29.31 -4.96 8.20
CA GLN A 154 -28.61 -6.24 8.03
C GLN A 154 -29.38 -7.19 7.13
N VAL A 155 -28.64 -7.96 6.33
CA VAL A 155 -29.19 -9.11 5.61
C VAL A 155 -29.44 -10.26 6.62
N PRO A 156 -30.61 -10.93 6.58
CA PRO A 156 -30.90 -12.08 7.42
C PRO A 156 -29.86 -13.20 7.29
N PHE A 157 -29.53 -13.84 8.42
CA PHE A 157 -28.47 -14.86 8.47
C PHE A 157 -28.72 -16.03 7.52
N ASP A 158 -29.93 -16.60 7.51
CA ASP A 158 -30.26 -17.74 6.66
C ASP A 158 -30.15 -17.41 5.17
N TYR A 159 -30.49 -16.18 4.80
CA TYR A 159 -30.30 -15.70 3.43
C TYR A 159 -28.81 -15.60 3.08
N ALA A 160 -28.00 -15.00 3.96
CA ALA A 160 -26.56 -14.89 3.74
C ALA A 160 -25.88 -16.26 3.62
N VAL A 161 -26.26 -17.24 4.46
CA VAL A 161 -25.77 -18.62 4.38
C VAL A 161 -26.15 -19.25 3.05
N LYS A 162 -27.42 -19.16 2.63
CA LYS A 162 -27.88 -19.68 1.35
C LYS A 162 -27.12 -19.06 0.17
N ALA A 163 -26.94 -17.73 0.19
CA ALA A 163 -26.23 -17.01 -0.87
C ALA A 163 -24.74 -17.40 -0.96
N VAL A 164 -24.08 -17.57 0.18
CA VAL A 164 -22.68 -18.04 0.24
C VAL A 164 -22.57 -19.48 -0.27
N LEU A 165 -23.48 -20.36 0.12
CA LEU A 165 -23.49 -21.76 -0.33
C LEU A 165 -23.67 -21.87 -1.85
N GLU A 166 -24.58 -21.10 -2.44
CA GLU A 166 -24.78 -21.11 -3.89
C GLU A 166 -23.56 -20.58 -4.64
N GLN A 167 -22.91 -19.52 -4.15
CA GLN A 167 -21.66 -19.03 -4.72
C GLN A 167 -20.53 -20.08 -4.61
N LEU A 168 -20.38 -20.74 -3.46
CA LEU A 168 -19.38 -21.80 -3.28
C LEU A 168 -19.62 -22.99 -4.22
N LYS A 169 -20.89 -23.38 -4.44
CA LYS A 169 -21.24 -24.41 -5.44
C LYS A 169 -20.84 -23.99 -6.85
N ALA A 170 -21.08 -22.73 -7.22
CA ALA A 170 -20.67 -22.18 -8.52
C ALA A 170 -19.13 -22.16 -8.67
N VAL A 171 -18.39 -21.79 -7.63
CA VAL A 171 -16.91 -21.89 -7.63
C VAL A 171 -16.47 -23.33 -7.81
N ALA A 172 -17.08 -24.29 -7.11
CA ALA A 172 -16.73 -25.71 -7.21
C ALA A 172 -17.00 -26.31 -8.60
N LYS A 173 -17.99 -25.78 -9.34
CA LYS A 173 -18.30 -26.16 -10.73
C LYS A 173 -17.42 -25.46 -11.77
N GLY A 174 -16.72 -24.40 -11.38
CA GLY A 174 -15.96 -23.54 -12.31
C GLY A 174 -16.83 -22.50 -13.05
N ASP A 175 -18.07 -22.29 -12.61
CA ASP A 175 -19.03 -21.39 -13.25
C ASP A 175 -18.77 -19.91 -12.92
N LEU A 176 -18.05 -19.66 -11.82
CA LEU A 176 -17.76 -18.31 -11.33
C LEU A 176 -16.54 -17.75 -12.07
N LYS A 177 -16.80 -16.98 -13.14
CA LYS A 177 -15.76 -16.25 -13.86
C LYS A 177 -15.13 -15.21 -12.93
N THR A 178 -13.81 -15.28 -12.75
CA THR A 178 -13.04 -14.13 -12.26
C THR A 178 -13.37 -12.92 -13.13
N PRO A 179 -13.66 -11.75 -12.53
CA PRO A 179 -13.72 -10.53 -13.31
C PRO A 179 -12.41 -10.44 -14.11
N ASP A 180 -12.48 -9.98 -15.36
CA ASP A 180 -11.31 -9.74 -16.19
C ASP A 180 -10.57 -8.50 -15.64
N THR A 181 -9.99 -8.65 -14.45
CA THR A 181 -9.06 -7.70 -13.86
C THR A 181 -7.81 -7.87 -14.70
N GLY A 182 -7.76 -7.21 -15.85
CA GLY A 182 -6.69 -7.35 -16.84
C GLY A 182 -5.36 -7.53 -16.12
N LYS A 183 -4.76 -8.73 -16.26
CA LYS A 183 -3.64 -9.27 -15.49
C LYS A 183 -2.69 -8.19 -14.94
N ARG A 184 -3.00 -7.58 -13.80
CA ARG A 184 -2.09 -6.63 -13.14
C ARG A 184 -1.52 -7.34 -11.93
N LYS A 185 -0.54 -8.21 -12.16
CA LYS A 185 0.19 -8.96 -11.13
C LYS A 185 0.96 -8.02 -10.18
N PHE A 186 0.28 -7.29 -9.30
CA PHE A 186 0.95 -6.44 -8.30
C PHE A 186 1.53 -7.25 -7.14
N GLY A 187 1.14 -8.53 -6.98
CA GLY A 187 1.68 -9.40 -5.94
C GLY A 187 3.21 -9.56 -5.94
N ASN A 188 3.83 -9.56 -7.14
CA ASN A 188 5.28 -9.70 -7.32
C ASN A 188 6.03 -8.36 -7.50
N ILE A 189 5.31 -7.24 -7.57
CA ILE A 189 5.92 -5.93 -7.78
C ILE A 189 6.55 -5.45 -6.46
N MET A 190 7.88 -5.30 -6.50
CA MET A 190 8.74 -4.83 -5.44
C MET A 190 8.87 -3.31 -5.44
N PHE A 191 8.90 -2.67 -6.60
CA PHE A 191 8.98 -1.21 -6.71
C PHE A 191 8.43 -0.66 -8.03
N ALA A 192 8.06 0.62 -8.01
CA ALA A 192 7.76 1.43 -9.18
C ALA A 192 8.99 2.29 -9.49
N ALA A 193 9.32 2.45 -10.76
CA ALA A 193 10.45 3.26 -11.19
C ALA A 193 10.23 3.88 -12.58
N VAL A 194 10.98 4.92 -12.88
CA VAL A 194 11.16 5.38 -14.26
C VAL A 194 12.34 4.62 -14.85
N ARG A 195 12.07 3.74 -15.80
CA ARG A 195 13.09 3.02 -16.57
C ARG A 195 13.74 3.98 -17.55
N LEU A 196 15.07 3.98 -17.55
CA LEU A 196 15.90 4.76 -18.45
C LEU A 196 16.67 3.82 -19.35
N THR A 197 17.09 4.29 -20.52
CA THR A 197 17.88 3.47 -21.43
C THR A 197 19.38 3.68 -21.17
N PRO A 198 20.20 2.60 -21.15
CA PRO A 198 21.64 2.75 -21.04
C PRO A 198 22.25 3.68 -22.11
N PRO A 199 21.84 3.63 -23.40
CA PRO A 199 22.36 4.55 -24.41
C PRO A 199 22.15 6.03 -24.07
N ASP A 200 20.99 6.42 -23.56
CA ASP A 200 20.70 7.81 -23.19
C ASP A 200 21.57 8.27 -22.02
N ILE A 201 21.77 7.40 -21.03
CA ILE A 201 22.61 7.67 -19.87
C ILE A 201 24.09 7.77 -20.26
N LEU A 202 24.57 6.89 -21.13
CA LEU A 202 25.94 6.97 -21.64
C LEU A 202 26.14 8.23 -22.48
N GLY A 203 25.17 8.60 -23.31
CA GLY A 203 25.20 9.86 -24.07
C GLY A 203 25.21 11.10 -23.17
N LEU A 204 24.47 11.08 -22.07
CA LEU A 204 24.50 12.13 -21.04
C LEU A 204 25.89 12.21 -20.39
N LEU A 205 26.42 11.09 -19.93
CA LEU A 205 27.71 11.06 -19.22
C LEU A 205 28.88 11.45 -20.11
N ARG A 206 28.85 11.15 -21.41
CA ARG A 206 29.86 11.64 -22.37
C ARG A 206 29.89 13.18 -22.41
N LYS A 207 28.72 13.84 -22.43
CA LYS A 207 28.65 15.32 -22.38
C LYS A 207 29.19 15.90 -21.08
N VAL A 208 29.07 15.18 -19.97
CA VAL A 208 29.64 15.59 -18.67
C VAL A 208 31.16 15.37 -18.67
N ALA A 209 31.63 14.21 -19.13
CA ALA A 209 33.04 13.84 -19.25
C ALA A 209 33.82 14.77 -20.20
N GLU A 210 33.21 15.24 -21.28
CA GLU A 210 33.81 16.23 -22.19
C GLU A 210 34.20 17.55 -21.48
N LYS A 211 33.54 17.86 -20.36
CA LYS A 211 33.77 19.07 -19.57
C LYS A 211 34.59 18.83 -18.31
N ASP A 212 34.76 17.57 -17.90
CA ASP A 212 35.41 17.20 -16.65
C ASP A 212 36.27 15.94 -16.83
N THR A 213 37.59 16.13 -16.83
CA THR A 213 38.58 15.05 -17.02
C THR A 213 38.59 14.04 -15.88
N ALA A 214 38.17 14.44 -14.67
CA ALA A 214 38.06 13.54 -13.53
C ALA A 214 36.88 12.58 -13.70
N VAL A 215 35.75 13.10 -14.21
CA VAL A 215 34.59 12.28 -14.59
C VAL A 215 34.94 11.32 -15.71
N ASP A 216 35.61 11.78 -16.77
CA ASP A 216 36.06 10.90 -17.87
C ASP A 216 36.93 9.76 -17.34
N SER A 217 37.94 10.10 -16.54
CA SER A 217 38.82 9.12 -15.90
C SER A 217 38.06 8.12 -15.03
N PHE A 218 37.07 8.59 -14.27
CA PHE A 218 36.25 7.74 -13.39
C PHE A 218 35.37 6.77 -14.19
N VAL A 219 34.61 7.27 -15.17
CA VAL A 219 33.69 6.46 -15.99
C VAL A 219 34.44 5.38 -16.76
N ASN A 220 35.62 5.72 -17.29
CA ASN A 220 36.52 4.77 -17.96
C ASN A 220 37.08 3.72 -16.97
N LYS A 221 37.50 4.14 -15.77
CA LYS A 221 38.01 3.23 -14.72
C LYS A 221 36.98 2.17 -14.32
N ILE A 222 35.72 2.54 -14.16
CA ILE A 222 34.65 1.60 -13.79
C ILE A 222 34.08 0.81 -14.97
N ARG A 223 34.58 1.07 -16.20
CA ARG A 223 34.11 0.47 -17.46
C ARG A 223 32.59 0.54 -17.56
N LEU A 224 32.03 1.74 -17.33
CA LEU A 224 30.58 1.89 -17.17
C LEU A 224 29.82 1.41 -18.41
N GLU A 225 30.34 1.69 -19.61
CA GLU A 225 29.72 1.26 -20.88
C GLU A 225 29.52 -0.25 -20.96
N ASP A 226 30.45 -1.03 -20.42
CA ASP A 226 30.38 -2.50 -20.42
C ASP A 226 29.44 -3.04 -19.32
N ASN A 227 29.22 -2.26 -18.25
CA ASN A 227 28.58 -2.73 -17.02
C ASN A 227 27.15 -2.20 -16.83
N LEU A 228 26.77 -1.12 -17.52
CA LEU A 228 25.46 -0.47 -17.38
C LEU A 228 24.37 -1.26 -18.11
N THR A 229 23.75 -2.21 -17.42
CA THR A 229 22.70 -3.08 -18.01
C THR A 229 21.28 -2.61 -17.74
N LYS A 230 21.04 -2.02 -16.57
CA LYS A 230 19.73 -1.52 -16.13
C LYS A 230 19.94 -0.24 -15.34
N VAL A 231 19.15 0.77 -15.66
CA VAL A 231 19.20 2.07 -14.99
C VAL A 231 17.79 2.60 -14.86
N HIS A 232 17.47 3.10 -13.67
CA HIS A 232 16.14 3.57 -13.36
C HIS A 232 16.18 4.56 -12.20
N VAL A 233 15.19 5.45 -12.13
CA VAL A 233 14.92 6.28 -10.95
C VAL A 233 13.80 5.63 -10.17
N THR A 234 14.08 5.19 -8.94
CA THR A 234 13.04 4.58 -8.10
C THR A 234 12.02 5.63 -7.68
N LEU A 235 10.74 5.36 -7.93
CA LEU A 235 9.60 6.18 -7.52
C LEU A 235 9.10 5.77 -6.14
N ALA A 236 8.88 4.47 -5.93
CA ALA A 236 8.55 3.94 -4.63
C ALA A 236 8.94 2.47 -4.50
N HIS A 237 9.37 2.06 -3.31
CA HIS A 237 9.71 0.67 -3.01
C HIS A 237 8.76 0.10 -1.95
N LYS A 238 8.23 -1.11 -2.18
CA LYS A 238 7.24 -1.78 -1.33
C LYS A 238 7.66 -1.88 0.14
N ARG A 239 8.95 -2.19 0.39
CA ARG A 239 9.50 -2.25 1.76
C ARG A 239 9.60 -0.88 2.46
N GLY A 240 9.80 0.19 1.70
CA GLY A 240 9.99 1.53 2.26
C GLY A 240 8.69 2.31 2.39
N HIS A 241 7.82 2.21 1.39
CA HIS A 241 6.65 3.07 1.24
C HIS A 241 5.31 2.31 1.26
N GLY A 242 5.36 0.97 1.32
CA GLY A 242 4.17 0.12 1.28
C GLY A 242 3.64 -0.16 -0.12
N VAL A 243 2.71 -1.12 -0.21
CA VAL A 243 2.13 -1.56 -1.49
C VAL A 243 1.31 -0.46 -2.15
N SER A 244 0.52 0.29 -1.37
CA SER A 244 -0.32 1.38 -1.88
C SER A 244 0.50 2.48 -2.58
N ALA A 245 1.62 2.89 -1.98
CA ALA A 245 2.50 3.89 -2.59
C ALA A 245 3.17 3.40 -3.89
N VAL A 246 3.39 2.10 -4.04
CA VAL A 246 3.87 1.53 -5.31
C VAL A 246 2.71 1.52 -6.33
N ALA A 247 1.55 1.00 -5.94
CA ALA A 247 0.38 0.89 -6.79
C ALA A 247 -0.16 2.24 -7.30
N SER A 248 0.04 3.34 -6.56
CA SER A 248 -0.40 4.67 -6.97
C SER A 248 0.23 5.15 -8.28
N TYR A 249 1.39 4.62 -8.68
CA TYR A 249 2.01 4.92 -9.98
C TYR A 249 1.39 4.12 -11.14
N GLY A 250 0.42 3.24 -10.85
CA GLY A 250 -0.20 2.35 -11.84
C GLY A 250 -1.01 3.09 -12.90
N ILE A 251 -1.41 4.33 -12.64
CA ILE A 251 -2.07 5.22 -13.61
C ILE A 251 -1.08 5.73 -14.67
N TYR A 252 0.22 5.80 -14.36
CA TYR A 252 1.26 6.27 -15.27
C TYR A 252 2.02 5.13 -15.97
N GLN A 253 1.66 3.86 -15.72
CA GLN A 253 2.39 2.73 -16.28
C GLN A 253 2.51 2.82 -17.80
N HIS A 254 3.72 2.62 -18.32
CA HIS A 254 4.09 2.72 -19.73
C HIS A 254 3.98 4.12 -20.34
N GLN A 255 3.73 5.16 -19.52
CA GLN A 255 3.80 6.55 -19.98
C GLN A 255 5.23 7.06 -19.89
N GLU A 256 5.60 7.90 -20.86
CA GLU A 256 6.88 8.60 -20.88
C GLU A 256 6.85 9.78 -19.91
N VAL A 257 7.95 9.97 -19.19
CA VAL A 257 8.16 11.07 -18.26
C VAL A 257 9.55 11.68 -18.51
N PRO A 258 9.66 13.00 -18.65
CA PRO A 258 10.97 13.65 -18.73
C PRO A 258 11.69 13.56 -17.38
N VAL A 259 12.98 13.25 -17.43
CA VAL A 259 13.87 13.15 -16.26
C VAL A 259 15.06 14.06 -16.49
N SER A 260 15.17 15.09 -15.65
CA SER A 260 16.28 16.04 -15.65
C SER A 260 17.35 15.60 -14.66
N PHE A 261 18.61 15.68 -15.06
CA PHE A 261 19.75 15.34 -14.21
C PHE A 261 20.60 16.58 -13.92
N ASN A 262 20.83 16.82 -12.63
CA ASN A 262 21.40 18.08 -12.13
C ASN A 262 22.81 17.90 -11.52
N ALA A 263 23.18 16.68 -11.14
CA ALA A 263 24.50 16.39 -10.62
C ALA A 263 24.86 14.91 -10.74
N LEU A 264 26.14 14.63 -10.95
CA LEU A 264 26.73 13.31 -10.79
C LEU A 264 27.41 13.22 -9.42
N TYR A 265 27.13 12.15 -8.69
CA TYR A 265 27.79 11.82 -7.44
C TYR A 265 28.57 10.52 -7.58
N TYR A 266 29.81 10.49 -7.10
CA TYR A 266 30.58 9.25 -7.10
C TYR A 266 31.61 9.15 -5.97
N THR A 267 31.95 7.90 -5.65
CA THR A 267 33.08 7.50 -4.82
C THR A 267 33.88 6.43 -5.56
N ASP A 268 34.92 5.88 -4.93
CA ASP A 268 35.58 4.66 -5.40
C ASP A 268 34.69 3.41 -5.37
N LYS A 269 33.51 3.48 -4.73
CA LYS A 269 32.61 2.34 -4.50
C LYS A 269 31.27 2.41 -5.19
N MET A 270 30.78 3.59 -5.55
CA MET A 270 29.46 3.75 -6.15
C MET A 270 29.32 5.05 -6.92
N ALA A 271 28.39 5.09 -7.88
CA ALA A 271 28.04 6.30 -8.61
C ALA A 271 26.54 6.38 -8.88
N ALA A 272 25.98 7.60 -8.82
CA ALA A 272 24.59 7.87 -9.12
C ALA A 272 24.39 9.28 -9.68
N LEU A 273 23.37 9.44 -10.53
CA LEU A 273 22.91 10.75 -11.00
C LEU A 273 21.72 11.21 -10.18
N GLU A 274 21.79 12.44 -9.67
CA GLU A 274 20.66 13.12 -9.04
C GLU A 274 19.61 13.49 -10.08
N ALA A 275 18.37 13.08 -9.85
CA ALA A 275 17.28 13.16 -10.80
C ALA A 275 16.15 14.06 -10.29
N GLN A 276 15.59 14.84 -11.20
CA GLN A 276 14.34 15.55 -11.03
C GLN A 276 13.35 15.04 -12.07
N LEU A 277 12.20 14.57 -11.58
CA LEU A 277 11.13 14.01 -12.40
C LEU A 277 10.20 15.13 -12.88
N GLY A 278 9.78 15.05 -14.14
CA GLY A 278 8.82 15.98 -14.71
C GLY A 278 7.37 15.53 -14.53
N ALA A 279 6.53 15.91 -15.49
CA ALA A 279 5.09 15.68 -15.45
C ALA A 279 4.62 14.77 -16.60
N VAL A 280 3.48 14.13 -16.39
CA VAL A 280 2.75 13.35 -17.39
C VAL A 280 1.33 13.92 -17.48
N ASN A 281 0.92 14.37 -18.67
CA ASN A 281 -0.35 15.08 -18.86
C ASN A 281 -0.55 16.24 -17.87
N ASP A 282 0.51 17.05 -17.70
CA ASP A 282 0.57 18.17 -16.74
C ASP A 282 0.48 17.79 -15.24
N GLU A 283 0.41 16.49 -14.91
CA GLU A 283 0.48 16.00 -13.53
C GLU A 283 1.93 15.66 -13.12
N PRO A 284 2.48 16.29 -12.06
CA PRO A 284 3.87 16.04 -11.66
C PRO A 284 4.06 14.64 -11.09
N ILE A 285 5.05 13.92 -11.61
CA ILE A 285 5.47 12.64 -11.05
C ILE A 285 6.52 12.89 -9.98
N ASN A 286 6.16 12.65 -8.71
CA ASN A 286 7.08 12.78 -7.59
C ASN A 286 7.57 11.41 -7.13
N SER A 287 8.86 11.26 -6.87
CA SER A 287 9.37 10.09 -6.13
C SER A 287 9.05 10.23 -4.64
N ARG A 288 8.85 9.09 -3.97
CA ARG A 288 8.73 9.01 -2.52
C ARG A 288 10.08 9.01 -1.80
N ASN A 289 11.19 8.83 -2.53
CA ASN A 289 12.52 8.96 -1.97
C ASN A 289 12.85 10.45 -1.77
N GLU A 290 13.47 10.79 -0.64
CA GLU A 290 13.93 12.16 -0.35
C GLU A 290 14.94 12.66 -1.38
N TRP A 291 15.77 11.75 -1.89
CA TRP A 291 16.75 12.02 -2.93
C TRP A 291 16.52 11.09 -4.14
N PRO A 292 15.73 11.53 -5.14
CA PRO A 292 15.51 10.76 -6.34
C PRO A 292 16.81 10.70 -7.16
N HIS A 293 17.25 9.50 -7.51
CA HIS A 293 18.50 9.29 -8.23
C HIS A 293 18.44 8.04 -9.09
N ALA A 294 19.34 7.97 -10.06
CA ALA A 294 19.63 6.78 -10.86
C ALA A 294 21.01 6.22 -10.48
N THR A 295 21.07 5.05 -9.85
CA THR A 295 22.34 4.36 -9.57
C THR A 295 22.94 3.88 -10.89
N LEU A 296 24.19 4.25 -11.15
CA LEU A 296 24.92 3.90 -12.36
C LEU A 296 25.78 2.66 -12.16
N TRP A 297 26.45 2.58 -11.01
CA TRP A 297 27.43 1.55 -10.73
C TRP A 297 27.64 1.38 -9.22
N THR A 298 27.94 0.15 -8.80
CA THR A 298 28.44 -0.17 -7.47
C THR A 298 29.59 -1.18 -7.57
N ALA A 299 30.55 -1.07 -6.67
CA ALA A 299 31.64 -2.03 -6.53
C ALA A 299 31.11 -3.40 -6.05
N PRO A 300 31.83 -4.50 -6.30
CA PRO A 300 31.45 -5.82 -5.78
C PRO A 300 31.22 -5.79 -4.26
N GLY A 301 30.08 -6.32 -3.82
CA GLY A 301 29.67 -6.35 -2.41
C GLY A 301 28.97 -5.09 -1.90
N VAL A 302 28.90 -4.02 -2.71
CA VAL A 302 28.14 -2.79 -2.38
C VAL A 302 26.75 -2.88 -2.99
N THR A 303 25.73 -2.68 -2.15
CA THR A 303 24.34 -2.73 -2.61
C THR A 303 23.92 -1.40 -3.24
N PRO A 304 23.07 -1.39 -4.30
CA PRO A 304 22.57 -0.15 -4.88
C PRO A 304 21.87 0.78 -3.87
N LYS A 305 21.29 0.20 -2.81
CA LYS A 305 20.65 0.98 -1.73
C LYS A 305 21.62 1.93 -1.02
N GLU A 306 22.91 1.60 -0.94
CA GLU A 306 23.91 2.46 -0.30
C GLU A 306 24.13 3.78 -1.05
N ALA A 307 23.78 3.84 -2.35
CA ALA A 307 23.85 5.08 -3.13
C ALA A 307 23.03 6.22 -2.52
N ASN A 308 21.97 5.92 -1.75
CA ASN A 308 21.18 6.93 -1.03
C ASN A 308 22.02 7.82 -0.08
N MET A 309 23.20 7.36 0.34
CA MET A 309 24.09 8.11 1.23
C MET A 309 25.03 9.08 0.48
N LEU A 310 25.08 9.04 -0.85
CA LEU A 310 26.00 9.85 -1.64
C LEU A 310 25.91 11.37 -1.37
N PRO A 311 24.71 11.98 -1.21
CA PRO A 311 24.62 13.40 -0.85
C PRO A 311 25.27 13.72 0.49
N GLN A 312 25.05 12.86 1.50
CA GLN A 312 25.66 13.01 2.81
C GLN A 312 27.18 12.85 2.71
N LEU A 313 27.66 11.82 2.02
CA LEU A 313 29.10 11.61 1.82
C LEU A 313 29.75 12.80 1.11
N ALA A 314 29.09 13.39 0.11
CA ALA A 314 29.59 14.60 -0.56
C ALA A 314 29.66 15.80 0.40
N SER A 315 28.65 15.98 1.26
CA SER A 315 28.67 17.04 2.28
C SER A 315 29.80 16.86 3.32
N GLU A 316 30.24 15.61 3.53
CA GLU A 316 31.35 15.25 4.41
C GLU A 316 32.71 15.24 3.68
N GLY A 317 32.77 15.57 2.39
CA GLY A 317 34.00 15.53 1.57
C GLY A 317 34.50 14.11 1.25
N LYS A 318 33.63 13.10 1.38
CA LYS A 318 33.92 11.68 1.14
C LYS A 318 33.40 11.16 -0.20
N ALA A 319 32.66 11.99 -0.93
CA ALA A 319 32.22 11.72 -2.29
C ALA A 319 32.39 12.98 -3.13
N GLU A 320 32.59 12.79 -4.42
CA GLU A 320 32.61 13.87 -5.39
C GLU A 320 31.18 14.21 -5.80
N ARG A 321 30.91 15.51 -5.96
CA ARG A 321 29.67 16.03 -6.55
C ARG A 321 30.04 16.91 -7.73
N VAL A 322 29.68 16.48 -8.94
CA VAL A 322 29.90 17.24 -10.18
C VAL A 322 28.56 17.81 -10.64
N PRO A 323 28.35 19.14 -10.54
CA PRO A 323 27.12 19.78 -11.03
C PRO A 323 26.98 19.63 -12.55
N ILE A 324 25.74 19.49 -13.02
CA ILE A 324 25.38 19.47 -14.44
C ILE A 324 24.54 20.72 -14.71
N ASP A 325 25.18 21.74 -15.29
CA ASP A 325 24.56 23.02 -15.61
C ASP A 325 24.83 23.40 -17.10
N PRO A 326 23.80 23.58 -17.94
CA PRO A 326 22.37 23.35 -17.63
C PRO A 326 22.06 21.86 -17.39
N PRO A 327 20.99 21.54 -16.62
CA PRO A 327 20.54 20.16 -16.45
C PRO A 327 20.27 19.48 -17.79
N ILE A 328 20.62 18.20 -17.88
CA ILE A 328 20.37 17.40 -19.07
C ILE A 328 19.12 16.57 -18.85
N THR A 329 18.12 16.74 -19.71
CA THR A 329 16.85 16.01 -19.66
C THR A 329 16.82 14.90 -20.70
N ILE A 330 16.39 13.71 -20.29
CA ILE A 330 16.11 12.57 -21.18
C ILE A 330 14.69 12.03 -20.91
N SER A 331 14.13 11.25 -21.82
CA SER A 331 12.85 10.57 -21.61
C SER A 331 13.05 9.24 -20.89
N GLY A 332 12.17 8.92 -19.96
CA GLY A 332 12.09 7.62 -19.30
C GLY A 332 10.66 7.10 -19.29
N VAL A 333 10.48 5.80 -19.04
CA VAL A 333 9.15 5.18 -19.03
C VAL A 333 8.82 4.66 -17.64
N VAL A 334 7.66 5.00 -17.10
CA VAL A 334 7.20 4.47 -15.80
C VAL A 334 6.91 2.97 -15.94
N ASP A 335 7.53 2.17 -15.07
CA ASP A 335 7.40 0.72 -15.06
C ASP A 335 7.44 0.13 -13.65
N PHE A 336 7.12 -1.16 -13.55
CA PHE A 336 7.08 -1.93 -12.31
C PHE A 336 8.02 -3.12 -12.35
N TYR A 337 8.65 -3.41 -11.20
CA TYR A 337 9.68 -4.44 -11.06
C TYR A 337 9.45 -5.34 -9.87
#